data_AF-A0A2K4ZNL6-F1
#
_entry.id   AF-A0A2K4ZNL6-F1
#
_cell.length_a   1.000
_cell.length_b   1.000
_cell.length_c   1.000
_cell.angle_alpha   90.00
_cell.angle_beta   90.00
_cell.angle_gamma   90.00
#
_symmetry.space_group_name_H-M   'P 1'
#
loop_
_entity.id
_entity.type
_entity.pdbx_description
1 polymer ?
#
loop_
_entity_poly.entity_id
_entity_poly.type
_entity_poly.pdbx_seq_one_letter_code
_entity_poly.pdbx_strand_id
1 'polypeptide(L)'
;MNIRTNLIQSVIGALSGKADDKIIDLVQDVLIIQLNRYELNERCTEVAIRDDTAEGILGKYIATKRIEGKAETTLRRYREQNLALITYLGKHLNKITTNDIRFYLSVKRQRDKVSNRTLDGMRRCYASFFKWRHNQP
;
A
#
# COMPACT_ATOMS: atom_id res chain seq x y z
N MET A 1 -16.50 -10.85 -10.06
CA MET A 1 -16.38 -12.23 -10.60
C MET A 1 -15.26 -12.92 -9.83
N ASN A 2 -15.43 -14.17 -9.38
CA ASN A 2 -14.55 -14.82 -8.41
C ASN A 2 -13.27 -15.37 -9.09
N ILE A 3 -12.09 -14.88 -8.71
CA ILE A 3 -10.77 -15.26 -9.26
C ILE A 3 -10.58 -16.78 -9.26
N ARG A 4 -11.08 -17.47 -8.23
CA ARG A 4 -11.03 -18.93 -8.12
C ARG A 4 -11.79 -19.62 -9.25
N THR A 5 -12.99 -19.14 -9.55
CA THR A 5 -13.84 -19.70 -10.61
C THR A 5 -13.21 -19.50 -11.99
N ASN A 6 -12.61 -18.33 -12.23
CA ASN A 6 -11.92 -18.04 -13.49
C ASN A 6 -10.69 -18.95 -13.69
N LEU A 7 -9.89 -19.16 -12.64
CA LEU A 7 -8.74 -20.05 -12.70
C LEU A 7 -9.15 -21.50 -13.00
N ILE A 8 -10.18 -22.02 -12.31
CA ILE A 8 -10.68 -23.38 -12.54
C ILE A 8 -11.16 -23.51 -13.98
N GLN A 9 -12.02 -22.60 -14.46
CA GLN A 9 -12.53 -22.65 -15.83
C GLN A 9 -11.42 -22.56 -16.88
N SER A 10 -10.38 -21.77 -16.63
CA SER A 10 -9.22 -21.70 -17.52
C SER A 10 -8.47 -23.04 -17.60
N VAL A 11 -8.29 -23.73 -16.47
CA VAL A 11 -7.64 -25.06 -16.44
C VAL A 11 -8.49 -26.11 -17.13
N ILE A 12 -9.80 -26.14 -16.86
CA ILE A 12 -10.73 -27.07 -17.53
C ILE A 12 -10.75 -26.84 -19.04
N GLY A 13 -10.85 -25.59 -19.48
CA GLY A 13 -10.78 -25.23 -20.90
C GLY A 13 -9.48 -25.65 -21.58
N ALA A 14 -8.34 -25.58 -20.87
CA ALA A 14 -7.05 -26.01 -21.39
C ALA A 14 -6.88 -27.54 -21.49
N LEU A 15 -7.65 -28.29 -20.69
CA LEU A 15 -7.68 -29.76 -20.66
C LEU A 15 -8.74 -30.35 -21.61
N SER A 16 -9.76 -29.58 -21.97
CA SER A 16 -10.80 -29.99 -22.92
C SER A 16 -10.19 -30.47 -24.24
N GLY A 17 -10.51 -31.70 -24.63
CA GLY A 17 -9.98 -32.34 -25.84
C GLY A 17 -8.56 -32.93 -25.71
N LYS A 18 -7.93 -32.85 -24.52
CA LYS A 18 -6.62 -33.46 -24.21
C LYS A 18 -6.69 -34.56 -23.15
N ALA A 19 -7.83 -34.71 -22.49
CA ALA A 19 -8.09 -35.73 -21.48
C ALA A 19 -9.57 -36.14 -21.54
N ASP A 20 -9.87 -37.31 -21.00
CA ASP A 20 -11.25 -37.80 -20.85
C ASP A 20 -12.04 -36.94 -19.86
N ASP A 21 -13.34 -36.78 -20.12
CA ASP A 21 -14.25 -35.99 -19.28
C ASP A 21 -14.21 -36.42 -17.80
N LYS A 22 -14.12 -37.74 -17.54
CA LYS A 22 -13.99 -38.27 -16.17
C LYS A 22 -12.72 -37.79 -15.44
N ILE A 23 -11.62 -37.59 -16.17
CA ILE A 23 -10.36 -37.10 -15.61
C ILE A 23 -10.48 -35.58 -15.39
N ILE A 24 -11.13 -34.88 -16.31
CA ILE A 24 -11.37 -33.43 -16.21
C ILE A 24 -12.23 -33.12 -14.97
N ASP A 25 -13.30 -33.88 -14.74
CA ASP A 25 -14.16 -33.75 -13.56
C ASP A 25 -13.37 -34.00 -12.26
N LEU A 26 -12.55 -35.05 -12.23
CA LEU A 26 -11.70 -35.35 -11.08
C LEU A 26 -10.70 -34.21 -10.78
N VAL A 27 -10.10 -33.63 -11.81
CA VAL A 27 -9.17 -32.50 -11.67
C VAL A 27 -9.91 -31.26 -11.16
N GLN A 28 -11.12 -31.01 -11.63
CA GLN A 28 -11.96 -29.92 -11.16
C GLN A 28 -12.24 -30.04 -9.65
N ASP A 29 -12.66 -31.22 -9.20
CA ASP A 29 -12.98 -31.48 -7.79
C ASP A 29 -11.75 -31.29 -6.89
N VAL A 30 -10.60 -31.83 -7.31
CA VAL A 30 -9.33 -31.67 -6.58
C VAL A 30 -8.93 -30.19 -6.50
N LEU A 31 -9.03 -29.43 -7.60
CA LEU A 31 -8.73 -28.00 -7.60
C LEU A 31 -9.65 -27.22 -6.67
N ILE A 32 -10.95 -27.51 -6.66
CA ILE A 32 -11.90 -26.85 -5.74
C ILE A 32 -11.49 -27.09 -4.29
N ILE A 33 -11.22 -28.34 -3.91
CA ILE A 33 -10.85 -28.72 -2.54
C ILE A 33 -9.53 -28.06 -2.13
N GLN A 34 -8.51 -28.13 -2.98
CA GLN A 34 -7.19 -27.61 -2.62
C GLN A 34 -7.19 -26.08 -2.58
N LEU A 35 -7.81 -25.40 -3.55
CA LEU A 35 -7.84 -23.93 -3.63
C LEU A 35 -8.76 -23.27 -2.59
N ASN A 36 -9.61 -24.04 -1.90
CA ASN A 36 -10.40 -23.52 -0.78
C ASN A 36 -9.52 -23.18 0.44
N ARG A 37 -8.34 -23.78 0.55
CA ARG A 37 -7.39 -23.56 1.66
C ARG A 37 -6.50 -22.33 1.47
N TYR A 38 -6.59 -21.67 0.31
CA TYR A 38 -5.71 -20.58 -0.07
C TYR A 38 -6.51 -19.34 -0.47
N GLU A 39 -5.97 -18.18 -0.11
CA GLU A 39 -6.35 -16.90 -0.69
C GLU A 39 -5.62 -16.72 -2.03
N LEU A 40 -6.37 -16.59 -3.11
CA LEU A 40 -5.83 -16.43 -4.45
C LEU A 40 -5.76 -14.95 -4.83
N ASN A 41 -4.58 -14.53 -5.27
CA ASN A 41 -4.34 -13.18 -5.78
C ASN A 41 -3.76 -13.28 -7.20
N GLU A 42 -4.25 -12.46 -8.12
CA GLU A 42 -3.64 -12.35 -9.44
C GLU A 42 -2.23 -11.75 -9.33
N ARG A 43 -1.29 -12.32 -10.08
CA ARG A 43 0.06 -11.77 -10.16
C ARG A 43 0.05 -10.56 -11.09
N CYS A 44 0.17 -9.35 -10.53
CA CYS A 44 0.45 -8.16 -11.33
C CYS A 44 1.90 -8.23 -11.86
N THR A 45 2.05 -8.26 -13.19
CA THR A 45 3.35 -8.27 -13.89
C THR A 45 3.86 -6.88 -14.25
N GLU A 46 3.25 -5.81 -13.72
CA GLU A 46 3.80 -4.47 -13.86
C GLU A 46 5.08 -4.36 -13.02
N VAL A 47 6.19 -4.11 -13.72
CA VAL A 47 7.53 -3.89 -13.15
C VAL A 47 7.55 -2.56 -12.39
N ALA A 48 7.01 -2.56 -11.19
CA ALA A 48 7.45 -1.70 -10.12
C ALA A 48 7.81 -2.64 -8.99
N ILE A 49 9.06 -2.61 -8.54
CA ILE A 49 9.44 -3.18 -7.25
C ILE A 49 8.37 -2.71 -6.27
N ARG A 50 7.55 -3.63 -5.73
CA ARG A 50 6.59 -3.31 -4.66
C ARG A 50 7.42 -3.00 -3.42
N ASP A 51 8.00 -1.81 -3.41
CA ASP A 51 8.59 -1.23 -2.23
C ASP A 51 7.41 -0.78 -1.35
N ASP A 52 6.86 -1.76 -0.64
CA ASP A 52 5.79 -1.58 0.34
C ASP A 52 6.35 -1.13 1.69
N THR A 53 7.64 -0.78 1.74
CA THR A 53 8.21 -0.08 2.90
C THR A 53 7.55 1.28 3.07
N ALA A 54 7.67 1.84 4.27
CA ALA A 54 7.16 3.17 4.56
C ALA A 54 7.79 4.25 3.64
N GLU A 55 9.06 4.07 3.26
CA GLU A 55 9.78 4.97 2.36
C GLU A 55 9.34 4.83 0.90
N GLY A 56 9.14 3.60 0.42
CA GLY A 56 8.61 3.33 -0.91
C GLY A 56 7.21 3.92 -1.10
N ILE A 57 6.35 3.76 -0.09
CA ILE A 57 5.01 4.37 -0.07
C ILE A 57 5.09 5.91 -0.04
N LEU A 58 6.03 6.48 0.72
CA LEU A 58 6.30 7.92 0.68
C LEU A 58 6.78 8.36 -0.72
N GLY A 59 7.59 7.55 -1.39
CA GLY A 59 8.00 7.78 -2.78
C GLY A 59 6.81 7.90 -3.73
N LYS A 60 5.86 6.96 -3.64
CA LYS A 60 4.60 6.98 -4.41
C LYS A 60 3.79 8.25 -4.14
N TYR A 61 3.67 8.66 -2.88
CA TYR A 61 3.00 9.91 -2.52
C TYR A 61 3.63 11.15 -3.16
N ILE A 62 4.97 11.25 -3.13
CA ILE A 62 5.69 12.38 -3.74
C ILE A 62 5.52 12.38 -5.26
N ALA A 63 5.54 11.21 -5.90
CA ALA A 63 5.27 11.09 -7.33
C ALA A 63 3.85 11.56 -7.68
N THR A 64 2.82 11.17 -6.91
CA THR A 64 1.46 11.69 -7.11
C THR A 64 1.40 13.21 -6.97
N LYS A 65 2.03 13.78 -5.93
CA LYS A 65 2.04 15.23 -5.72
C LYS A 65 2.79 16.00 -6.81
N ARG A 66 3.79 15.38 -7.45
CA ARG A 66 4.48 15.95 -8.60
C ARG A 66 3.55 16.04 -9.82
N ILE A 67 2.78 14.99 -10.08
CA ILE A 67 1.77 14.97 -11.17
C ILE A 67 0.68 16.02 -10.92
N GLU A 68 0.30 16.29 -9.66
CA GLU A 68 -0.60 17.38 -9.27
C GLU A 68 -0.01 18.80 -9.49
N GLY A 69 1.22 18.92 -10.00
CA GLY A 69 1.85 20.21 -10.31
C GLY A 69 2.35 20.99 -9.08
N LYS A 70 2.65 20.31 -7.96
CA LYS A 70 3.25 20.99 -6.79
C LYS A 70 4.70 21.37 -7.07
N ALA A 71 5.10 22.56 -6.65
CA ALA A 71 6.48 23.03 -6.75
C ALA A 71 7.46 22.07 -6.04
N GLU A 72 8.67 21.89 -6.57
CA GLU A 72 9.69 20.99 -6.01
C GLU A 72 10.07 21.35 -4.57
N THR A 73 10.06 22.63 -4.20
CA THR A 73 10.27 23.09 -2.81
C THR A 73 9.19 22.55 -1.87
N THR A 74 7.95 22.47 -2.35
CA THR A 74 6.81 21.93 -1.61
C THR A 74 6.90 20.41 -1.52
N LEU A 75 7.28 19.72 -2.60
CA LEU A 75 7.51 18.27 -2.62
C LEU A 75 8.63 17.86 -1.65
N ARG A 76 9.76 18.58 -1.68
CA ARG A 76 10.87 18.37 -0.76
C ARG A 76 10.41 18.50 0.69
N ARG A 77 9.66 19.56 1.01
CA ARG A 77 9.10 19.75 2.35
C ARG A 77 8.17 18.60 2.75
N TYR A 78 7.28 18.15 1.87
CA TYR A 78 6.45 16.98 2.15
C TYR A 78 7.28 15.73 2.42
N ARG A 79 8.33 15.48 1.63
CA ARG A 79 9.20 14.31 1.78
C ARG A 79 9.94 14.35 3.11
N GLU A 80 10.64 15.43 3.40
CA GLU A 80 11.45 15.57 4.61
C GLU A 80 10.61 15.43 5.88
N GLN A 81 9.45 16.10 5.94
CA GLN A 81 8.61 16.04 7.13
C GLN A 81 8.04 14.65 7.36
N ASN A 82 7.53 13.99 6.31
CA ASN A 82 6.97 12.64 6.45
C ASN A 82 8.06 11.60 6.70
N LEU A 83 9.22 11.69 6.04
CA LEU A 83 10.36 10.78 6.27
C LEU A 83 10.83 10.84 7.72
N ALA A 84 10.96 12.04 8.28
CA ALA A 84 11.34 12.22 9.69
C ALA A 84 10.33 11.57 10.65
N LEU A 85 9.03 11.70 10.37
CA LEU A 85 7.97 11.09 11.19
C LEU A 85 8.01 9.56 11.13
N ILE A 86 8.04 8.97 9.92
CA ILE A 86 7.98 7.51 9.75
C ILE A 86 9.24 6.84 10.31
N THR A 87 10.40 7.47 10.12
CA THR A 87 11.68 6.98 10.66
C THR A 87 11.69 7.03 12.19
N TYR A 88 11.22 8.14 12.78
CA TYR A 88 11.15 8.28 14.23
C TYR A 88 10.21 7.26 14.87
N LEU A 89 9.04 7.03 14.26
CA LEU A 89 8.07 6.09 14.82
C LEU A 89 8.49 4.64 14.63
N GLY A 90 9.15 4.29 13.51
CA GLY A 90 9.56 2.92 13.21
C GLY A 90 8.39 1.92 13.14
N LYS A 91 7.16 2.42 13.02
CA LYS A 91 5.93 1.62 12.98
C LYS A 91 5.49 1.39 11.54
N HIS A 92 4.87 0.23 11.31
CA HIS A 92 4.16 0.00 10.05
C HIS A 92 3.12 1.09 9.83
N LEU A 93 3.02 1.66 8.61
CA LEU A 93 2.18 2.84 8.34
C LEU A 93 0.71 2.63 8.76
N ASN A 94 0.19 1.42 8.58
CA ASN A 94 -1.19 1.05 8.94
C ASN A 94 -1.45 0.99 10.47
N LYS A 95 -0.39 1.05 11.28
CA LYS A 95 -0.45 1.03 12.75
C LYS A 95 -0.16 2.42 13.36
N ILE A 96 0.17 3.42 12.53
CA ILE A 96 0.36 4.80 13.00
C ILE A 96 -1.00 5.41 13.30
N THR A 97 -1.18 5.84 14.55
CA THR A 97 -2.40 6.48 15.04
C THR A 97 -2.24 8.00 15.12
N THR A 98 -3.35 8.72 15.27
CA THR A 98 -3.30 10.16 15.56
C THR A 98 -2.54 10.47 16.85
N ASN A 99 -2.58 9.57 17.85
CA ASN A 99 -1.86 9.75 19.10
C ASN A 99 -0.34 9.64 18.91
N ASP A 100 0.13 8.76 18.02
CA ASP A 100 1.55 8.68 17.66
C ASP A 100 2.05 9.99 17.04
N ILE A 101 1.25 10.58 16.14
CA ILE A 101 1.59 11.87 15.51
C ILE A 101 1.58 13.00 16.56
N ARG A 102 0.60 13.03 17.47
CA ARG A 102 0.55 14.00 18.57
C ARG A 102 1.78 13.87 19.47
N PHE A 103 2.15 12.65 19.85
CA PHE A 103 3.34 12.37 20.65
C PHE A 103 4.60 12.87 19.96
N TYR A 104 4.81 12.54 18.68
CA TYR A 104 5.96 13.02 17.92
C TYR A 104 6.03 14.55 17.86
N LEU A 105 4.91 15.23 17.64
CA LEU A 105 4.86 16.70 17.62
C LEU A 105 5.18 17.31 18.98
N SER A 106 4.74 16.69 20.09
CA SER A 106 5.11 17.11 21.44
C SER A 106 6.62 16.98 21.68
N VAL A 107 7.22 15.86 21.26
CA VAL A 107 8.67 15.64 21.34
C VAL A 107 9.42 16.68 20.51
N LYS A 108 9.00 16.95 19.27
CA LYS A 108 9.62 17.97 18.41
C LYS A 108 9.51 19.37 19.01
N ARG A 109 8.37 19.72 19.62
CA ARG A 109 8.20 20.99 20.33
C ARG A 109 9.19 21.13 21.48
N GLN A 110 9.34 20.09 22.30
CA GLN A 110 10.21 20.14 23.48
C GLN A 110 11.69 20.18 23.08
N ARG A 111 12.10 19.33 22.12
CA ARG A 111 13.49 19.19 21.69
C ARG A 111 13.98 20.35 20.84
N ASP A 112 13.19 20.74 19.83
CA ASP A 112 13.61 21.71 18.81
C ASP A 112 13.07 23.13 19.07
N LYS A 113 12.32 23.32 20.17
CA LYS A 113 11.67 24.60 20.55
C LYS A 113 10.87 25.24 19.41
N VAL A 114 10.27 24.41 18.55
CA VAL A 114 9.53 24.88 17.38
C VAL A 114 8.22 25.58 17.75
N SER A 115 7.89 26.63 17.00
CA SER A 115 6.66 27.40 17.17
C SER A 115 5.40 26.58 16.85
N ASN A 116 4.25 27.01 17.37
CA ASN A 116 2.94 26.44 16.99
C ASN A 116 2.71 26.48 15.47
N ARG A 117 3.10 27.59 14.81
CA ARG A 117 3.00 27.75 13.36
C ARG A 117 3.80 26.68 12.61
N THR A 118 4.99 26.34 13.11
CA THR A 118 5.83 25.27 12.54
C THR A 118 5.14 23.91 12.70
N LEU A 119 4.62 23.61 13.89
CA LEU A 119 3.89 22.37 14.17
C LEU A 119 2.64 22.23 13.29
N ASP A 120 1.90 23.32 13.04
CA ASP A 120 0.76 23.31 12.12
C ASP A 120 1.17 23.09 10.67
N GLY A 121 2.32 23.65 10.29
CA GLY A 121 2.97 23.34 9.03
C GLY A 121 3.28 21.85 8.89
N MET A 122 3.80 21.21 9.94
CA MET A 122 4.11 19.77 9.97
C MET A 122 2.84 18.94 9.91
N ARG A 123 1.82 19.27 10.71
CA ARG A 123 0.50 18.61 10.71
C ARG A 123 -0.13 18.58 9.32
N ARG A 124 -0.05 19.68 8.57
CA ARG A 124 -0.53 19.72 7.17
C ARG A 124 0.21 18.75 6.26
N CYS A 125 1.52 18.60 6.44
CA CYS A 125 2.31 17.61 5.71
C CYS A 125 1.87 16.17 6.00
N TYR A 126 1.61 15.86 7.27
CA TYR A 126 1.18 14.54 7.70
C TYR A 126 -0.25 14.23 7.26
N ALA A 127 -1.18 15.15 7.49
CA ALA A 127 -2.58 14.99 7.12
C ALA A 127 -2.73 14.75 5.61
N SER A 128 -1.99 15.48 4.78
CA SER A 128 -1.98 15.28 3.33
C SER A 128 -1.48 13.89 2.94
N PHE A 129 -0.40 13.40 3.55
CA PHE A 129 0.15 12.07 3.29
C PHE A 129 -0.80 10.94 3.72
N PHE A 130 -1.27 10.96 4.96
CA PHE A 130 -2.16 9.91 5.48
C PHE A 130 -3.54 9.93 4.83
N LYS A 131 -4.06 11.10 4.45
CA LYS A 131 -5.29 11.20 3.64
C LYS A 131 -5.10 10.58 2.25
N TRP A 132 -4.00 10.91 1.57
CA TRP A 132 -3.68 10.31 0.27
C TRP A 132 -3.58 8.78 0.36
N ARG A 133 -2.94 8.28 1.42
CA ARG A 133 -2.80 6.83 1.68
C ARG A 133 -4.15 6.15 1.90
N HIS A 134 -5.03 6.76 2.69
CA HIS A 134 -6.37 6.20 2.97
C HIS A 134 -7.27 6.17 1.73
N ASN A 135 -7.01 7.06 0.76
CA ASN A 135 -7.75 7.15 -0.49
C ASN A 135 -7.14 6.30 -1.63
N GLN A 136 -6.09 5.51 -1.37
CA GLN A 136 -5.60 4.55 -2.35
C GLN A 136 -6.56 3.34 -2.41
N PRO A 137 -6.88 2.84 -3.62
CA PRO A 137 -7.68 1.63 -3.80
C PRO A 137 -6.96 0.37 -3.27
#